data_AF-A0A502LGA7-F1
#
_entry.id   AF-A0A502LGA7-F1
#
_cell.length_a   1.000
_cell.length_b   1.000
_cell.length_c   1.000
_cell.angle_alpha   90.00
_cell.angle_beta   90.00
_cell.angle_gamma   90.00
#
_symmetry.space_group_name_H-M   'P 1'
#
loop_
_entity.id
_entity.type
_entity.pdbx_description
1 polymer ?
#
loop_
_entity_poly.entity_id
_entity_poly.type
_entity_poly.pdbx_seq_one_letter_code
_entity_poly.pdbx_strand_id
1 'polypeptide(L)'
;MAVQISGNLAQAKALIERLRADKEKAVYVGFPAEFDESVEGAENFNLASLAAVLEFGNEHIPSRPFLRQTLSENQEKYAALFTELFKQGLQIERIYEQLALVAQGDVQLNIARGNWTPNAKSTIKQKGSSKPLIDTGKMRQSVKGIVK
;
A
#
# COMPACT_ATOMS: atom_id res chain seq x y z
N MET A 1 -40.99 -30.57 -16.08
CA MET A 1 -40.85 -29.41 -15.16
C MET A 1 -39.89 -28.45 -15.82
N ALA A 2 -40.33 -27.23 -16.14
CA ALA A 2 -39.46 -26.19 -16.69
C ALA A 2 -39.12 -25.21 -15.57
N VAL A 3 -37.83 -24.95 -15.35
CA VAL A 3 -37.36 -23.93 -14.40
C VAL A 3 -37.08 -22.68 -15.21
N GLN A 4 -37.81 -21.61 -14.92
CA GLN A 4 -37.63 -20.32 -15.57
C GLN A 4 -36.69 -19.49 -14.70
N ILE A 5 -35.48 -19.23 -15.20
CA ILE A 5 -34.54 -18.33 -14.55
C ILE A 5 -34.90 -16.90 -14.99
N SER A 6 -35.54 -16.12 -14.12
CA SER A 6 -35.79 -14.71 -14.36
C SER A 6 -34.54 -13.90 -13.97
N GLY A 7 -33.84 -13.36 -14.95
CA GLY A 7 -32.69 -12.48 -14.73
C GLY A 7 -32.42 -11.61 -15.95
N ASN A 8 -31.91 -10.40 -15.74
CA ASN A 8 -31.51 -9.51 -16.83
C ASN A 8 -30.15 -9.97 -17.40
N LEU A 9 -30.20 -10.93 -18.32
CA LEU A 9 -29.01 -11.51 -18.96
C LEU A 9 -28.14 -10.46 -19.69
N ALA A 10 -28.73 -9.36 -20.15
CA ALA A 10 -27.99 -8.27 -20.78
C ALA A 10 -27.14 -7.50 -19.74
N GLN A 11 -27.68 -7.23 -18.55
CA GLN A 11 -26.93 -6.61 -17.45
C GLN A 11 -25.83 -7.54 -16.93
N ALA A 12 -26.09 -8.85 -16.84
CA ALA A 12 -25.08 -9.83 -16.46
C ALA A 12 -23.91 -9.85 -17.46
N LYS A 13 -24.19 -9.79 -18.77
CA LYS A 13 -23.17 -9.71 -19.81
C LYS A 13 -22.36 -8.40 -19.70
N ALA A 14 -23.03 -7.27 -19.51
CA ALA A 14 -22.35 -5.98 -19.31
C ALA A 14 -21.44 -5.98 -18.08
N LEU A 15 -21.87 -6.62 -16.98
CA LEU A 15 -21.06 -6.79 -15.78
C LEU A 15 -19.82 -7.65 -16.04
N ILE A 16 -19.96 -8.78 -16.74
CA ILE A 16 -18.86 -9.68 -17.08
C ILE A 16 -17.81 -8.94 -17.93
N GLU A 17 -18.23 -8.17 -18.93
CA GLU A 17 -17.31 -7.39 -19.76
C GLU A 17 -16.60 -6.30 -18.95
N ARG A 18 -17.28 -5.66 -17.99
CA ARG A 18 -16.68 -4.68 -17.07
C ARG A 18 -15.59 -5.30 -16.21
N LEU A 19 -15.89 -6.44 -15.57
CA LEU A 19 -14.92 -7.19 -14.76
C LEU A 19 -13.74 -7.71 -15.60
N ARG A 20 -13.97 -8.07 -16.87
CA ARG A 20 -12.91 -8.53 -17.77
C ARG A 20 -11.98 -7.39 -18.17
N ALA A 21 -12.52 -6.21 -18.47
CA ALA A 21 -11.74 -5.02 -18.77
C ALA A 21 -10.88 -4.56 -17.57
N ASP A 22 -11.33 -4.84 -16.34
CA ASP A 22 -10.60 -4.50 -15.12
C ASP A 22 -9.62 -5.56 -14.65
N LYS A 23 -9.50 -6.71 -15.32
CA LYS A 23 -8.57 -7.78 -14.95
C LYS A 23 -7.11 -7.33 -14.98
N GLU A 24 -6.81 -6.28 -15.73
CA GLU A 24 -5.46 -5.72 -15.84
C GLU A 24 -5.14 -4.68 -14.76
N LYS A 25 -6.15 -4.17 -14.04
CA LYS A 25 -5.94 -3.12 -13.03
C LYS A 25 -5.65 -3.71 -11.66
N ALA A 26 -4.60 -3.22 -11.02
CA ALA A 26 -4.28 -3.53 -9.64
C ALA A 26 -3.86 -2.28 -8.85
N VAL A 27 -4.05 -2.36 -7.53
CA VAL A 27 -3.58 -1.33 -6.60
C VAL A 27 -2.18 -1.71 -6.12
N TYR A 28 -1.24 -0.78 -6.28
CA TYR A 28 0.14 -0.90 -5.82
C TYR A 28 0.41 0.14 -4.74
N VAL A 29 1.07 -0.25 -3.66
CA VAL A 29 1.49 0.67 -2.60
C VAL A 29 2.99 0.54 -2.35
N GLY A 30 3.71 1.66 -2.36
CA GLY A 30 5.15 1.66 -2.16
C GLY A 30 5.82 2.99 -2.49
N PHE A 31 7.04 2.91 -3.00
CA PHE A 31 7.90 4.03 -3.36
C PHE A 31 8.10 4.05 -4.88
N PRO A 32 7.13 4.61 -5.64
CA PRO A 32 7.26 4.72 -7.09
C PRO A 32 8.42 5.63 -7.50
N ALA A 33 9.14 5.26 -8.56
CA ALA A 33 10.29 6.02 -9.10
C ALA A 33 9.96 7.48 -9.41
N GLU A 34 8.72 7.77 -9.81
CA GLU A 34 8.21 9.13 -10.11
C GLU A 34 8.23 10.06 -8.88
N PHE A 35 8.22 9.49 -7.67
CA PHE A 35 8.17 10.22 -6.40
C PHE A 35 9.36 9.85 -5.50
N ASP A 36 10.41 9.28 -6.08
CA ASP A 36 11.58 8.80 -5.36
C ASP A 36 12.59 9.92 -5.20
N GLU A 37 12.77 10.37 -3.96
CA GLU A 37 13.71 11.42 -3.60
C GLU A 37 15.05 10.82 -3.17
N SER A 38 16.15 11.52 -3.45
CA SER A 38 17.46 11.16 -2.92
C SER A 38 17.49 11.33 -1.40
N VAL A 39 18.21 10.43 -0.73
CA VAL A 39 18.51 10.57 0.69
C VAL A 39 19.63 11.60 0.85
N GLU A 40 19.44 12.57 1.75
CA GLU A 40 20.46 13.59 2.03
C GLU A 40 21.80 12.95 2.44
N GLY A 41 22.88 13.38 1.79
CA GLY A 41 24.23 12.87 2.06
C GLY A 41 24.58 11.58 1.34
N ALA A 42 23.76 11.09 0.41
CA ALA A 42 24.06 9.93 -0.42
C ALA A 42 23.82 10.21 -1.91
N GLU A 43 24.87 10.15 -2.73
CA GLU A 43 24.77 10.46 -4.17
C GLU A 43 24.04 9.39 -4.99
N ASN A 44 23.93 8.15 -4.49
CA ASN A 44 23.31 7.02 -5.18
C ASN A 44 22.37 6.21 -4.27
N PHE A 45 21.74 6.85 -3.29
CA PHE A 45 20.81 6.18 -2.39
C PHE A 45 19.54 7.01 -2.25
N ASN A 46 18.41 6.39 -2.57
CA ASN A 46 17.10 7.03 -2.60
C ASN A 46 16.15 6.43 -1.55
N LEU A 47 14.98 7.04 -1.40
CA LEU A 47 14.00 6.61 -0.41
C LEU A 47 13.46 5.20 -0.68
N ALA A 48 13.33 4.81 -1.95
CA ALA A 48 12.95 3.45 -2.32
C ALA A 48 13.99 2.42 -1.83
N SER A 49 15.29 2.71 -2.01
CA SER A 49 16.37 1.83 -1.56
C SER A 49 16.44 1.77 -0.03
N LEU A 50 16.28 2.92 0.64
CA LEU A 50 16.20 2.98 2.11
C LEU A 50 15.02 2.14 2.63
N ALA A 51 13.85 2.30 2.00
CA ALA A 51 12.64 1.55 2.35
C ALA A 51 12.85 0.05 2.18
N ALA A 52 13.49 -0.39 1.10
CA ALA A 52 13.80 -1.80 0.88
C ALA A 52 14.71 -2.36 1.97
N VAL A 53 15.80 -1.65 2.32
CA VAL A 53 16.70 -2.08 3.41
C VAL A 53 15.96 -2.19 4.74
N LEU A 54 15.05 -1.26 5.04
CA LEU A 54 14.29 -1.28 6.29
C LEU A 54 13.19 -2.36 6.29
N GLU A 55 12.53 -2.59 5.16
CA GLU A 55 11.48 -3.61 4.98
C GLU A 55 12.04 -5.02 5.15
N PHE A 56 13.20 -5.32 4.55
CA PHE A 56 13.78 -6.65 4.55
C PHE A 56 14.84 -6.86 5.64
N GLY A 57 15.47 -5.79 6.12
CA GLY A 57 16.62 -5.87 7.02
C GLY A 57 17.86 -6.44 6.34
N ASN A 58 18.93 -6.56 7.12
CA ASN A 58 20.17 -7.27 6.78
C ASN A 58 20.88 -7.72 8.07
N GLU A 59 22.12 -8.18 7.98
CA GLU A 59 22.91 -8.65 9.14
C GLU A 59 23.06 -7.62 10.27
N HIS A 60 23.00 -6.32 9.95
CA HIS A 60 23.23 -5.22 10.89
C HIS A 60 21.96 -4.42 11.21
N ILE A 61 20.97 -4.44 10.32
CA ILE A 61 19.74 -3.65 10.42
C ILE A 61 18.55 -4.62 10.55
N PRO A 62 17.79 -4.56 11.66
CA PRO A 62 16.63 -5.43 11.83
C PRO A 62 15.55 -5.10 10.79
N SER A 63 14.89 -6.15 10.27
CA SER A 63 13.71 -6.01 9.42
C SER A 63 12.56 -5.33 10.16
N ARG A 64 11.87 -4.45 9.45
CA ARG A 64 10.65 -3.76 9.88
C ARG A 64 9.68 -3.83 8.71
N PRO A 65 8.91 -4.92 8.54
CA PRO A 65 8.16 -5.21 7.32
C PRO A 65 6.88 -4.37 7.17
N PHE A 66 7.00 -3.04 7.21
CA PHE A 66 5.89 -2.09 7.25
C PHE A 66 5.01 -2.12 5.99
N LEU A 67 5.52 -2.52 4.83
CA LEU A 67 4.70 -2.71 3.63
C LEU A 67 4.00 -4.05 3.67
N ARG A 68 4.76 -5.16 3.73
CA ARG A 68 4.21 -6.52 3.60
C ARG A 68 3.24 -6.84 4.73
N GLN A 69 3.60 -6.47 5.97
CA GLN A 69 2.76 -6.71 7.13
C GLN A 69 1.43 -5.96 7.00
N THR A 70 1.47 -4.66 6.65
CA THR A 70 0.25 -3.86 6.50
C THR A 70 -0.68 -4.44 5.45
N LEU A 71 -0.15 -4.79 4.27
CA LEU A 71 -0.96 -5.34 3.19
C LEU A 71 -1.53 -6.70 3.55
N SER A 72 -0.75 -7.58 4.21
CA SER A 72 -1.21 -8.90 4.64
C SER A 72 -2.29 -8.82 5.73
N GLU A 73 -2.15 -7.93 6.71
CA GLU A 73 -3.09 -7.80 7.82
C GLU A 73 -4.40 -7.13 7.41
N ASN A 74 -4.40 -6.31 6.35
CA ASN A 74 -5.57 -5.57 5.89
C ASN A 74 -6.23 -6.15 4.63
N GLN A 75 -5.86 -7.36 4.17
CA GLN A 75 -6.44 -7.95 2.95
C GLN A 75 -7.96 -8.05 3.01
N GLU A 76 -8.50 -8.57 4.12
CA GLU A 76 -9.95 -8.71 4.32
C GLU A 76 -10.65 -7.34 4.35
N LYS A 77 -10.02 -6.34 4.99
CA LYS A 77 -10.51 -4.96 5.02
C LYS A 77 -10.62 -4.38 3.60
N TYR A 78 -9.60 -4.57 2.77
CA TYR A 78 -9.61 -4.07 1.39
C TYR A 78 -10.64 -4.79 0.53
N ALA A 79 -10.79 -6.12 0.68
CA ALA A 79 -11.81 -6.89 -0.02
C ALA A 79 -13.24 -6.49 0.39
N ALA A 80 -13.46 -6.26 1.68
CA ALA A 80 -14.74 -5.78 2.20
C ALA A 80 -15.07 -4.39 1.66
N LEU A 81 -14.10 -3.46 1.69
CA LEU A 81 -14.27 -2.11 1.15
C LEU A 81 -14.55 -2.13 -0.36
N PHE A 82 -13.85 -2.96 -1.13
CA PHE A 82 -14.15 -3.14 -2.56
C PHE A 82 -15.61 -3.57 -2.75
N THR A 83 -16.03 -4.61 -2.03
CA THR A 83 -17.38 -5.19 -2.14
C THR A 83 -18.45 -4.17 -1.76
N GLU A 84 -18.21 -3.38 -0.71
CA GLU A 84 -19.11 -2.34 -0.27
C GLU A 84 -19.30 -1.26 -1.34
N LEU A 85 -18.20 -0.68 -1.83
CA LEU A 85 -18.23 0.38 -2.84
C LEU A 85 -18.82 -0.15 -4.17
N PHE A 86 -18.53 -1.40 -4.51
CA PHE A 86 -19.10 -2.05 -5.68
C PHE A 86 -20.62 -2.20 -5.57
N LYS A 87 -21.14 -2.60 -4.40
CA LYS A 87 -22.59 -2.67 -4.14
C LYS A 87 -23.26 -1.29 -4.16
N GLN A 88 -22.55 -0.24 -3.80
CA GLN A 88 -23.01 1.15 -3.92
C GLN A 88 -23.06 1.65 -5.38
N GLY A 89 -22.62 0.84 -6.35
CA GLY A 89 -22.66 1.17 -7.77
C GLY A 89 -21.52 2.09 -8.22
N LEU A 90 -20.45 2.21 -7.42
CA LEU A 90 -19.28 2.99 -7.79
C LEU A 90 -18.57 2.36 -9.00
N GLN A 91 -17.96 3.20 -9.84
CA GLN A 91 -17.13 2.72 -10.96
C GLN A 91 -15.87 2.06 -10.41
N ILE A 92 -15.45 0.94 -11.01
CA ILE A 92 -14.34 0.12 -10.50
C ILE A 92 -13.03 0.92 -10.45
N GLU A 93 -12.80 1.82 -11.40
CA GLU A 93 -11.66 2.75 -11.39
C GLU A 93 -11.63 3.57 -10.09
N ARG A 94 -12.77 4.14 -9.71
CA ARG A 94 -12.91 4.95 -8.48
C ARG A 94 -12.77 4.10 -7.23
N ILE A 95 -13.18 2.83 -7.28
CA ILE A 95 -12.97 1.87 -6.18
C ILE A 95 -11.48 1.62 -5.99
N TYR A 96 -10.73 1.36 -7.06
CA TYR A 96 -9.28 1.15 -6.98
C TYR A 96 -8.53 2.39 -6.52
N GLU A 97 -8.91 3.58 -6.97
CA GLU A 97 -8.34 4.84 -6.48
C GLU A 97 -8.58 5.02 -4.97
N GLN A 98 -9.79 4.72 -4.48
CA GLN A 98 -10.08 4.77 -3.05
C GLN A 98 -9.28 3.74 -2.26
N LEU A 99 -9.18 2.51 -2.77
CA LEU A 99 -8.35 1.47 -2.16
C LEU A 99 -6.88 1.86 -2.10
N ALA A 100 -6.34 2.48 -3.16
CA ALA A 100 -4.98 2.99 -3.20
C ALA A 100 -4.72 4.01 -2.10
N LEU A 101 -5.65 4.96 -1.90
CA LEU A 101 -5.55 5.97 -0.84
C LEU A 101 -5.64 5.37 0.56
N VAL A 102 -6.57 4.43 0.79
CA VAL A 102 -6.72 3.75 2.08
C VAL A 102 -5.49 2.93 2.41
N ALA A 103 -5.02 2.11 1.47
CA ALA A 103 -3.84 1.27 1.68
C ALA A 103 -2.55 2.11 1.85
N GLN A 104 -2.42 3.22 1.13
CA GLN A 104 -1.36 4.20 1.38
C GLN A 104 -1.42 4.73 2.83
N GLY A 105 -2.61 5.15 3.28
CA GLY A 105 -2.82 5.66 4.63
C GLY A 105 -2.51 4.64 5.71
N ASP A 106 -2.91 3.38 5.51
CA ASP A 106 -2.63 2.29 6.44
C ASP A 106 -1.11 2.02 6.55
N VAL A 107 -0.38 2.04 5.44
CA VAL A 107 1.09 1.90 5.46
C VAL A 107 1.73 3.08 6.19
N GLN A 108 1.29 4.30 5.90
CA GLN A 108 1.79 5.51 6.58
C GLN A 108 1.51 5.45 8.09
N LEU A 109 0.36 4.92 8.48
CA LEU A 109 -0.02 4.71 9.87
C LEU A 109 0.85 3.65 10.54
N ASN A 110 1.13 2.54 9.85
CA ASN A 110 1.98 1.48 10.38
C ASN A 110 3.44 1.94 10.55
N ILE A 111 3.97 2.74 9.61
CA ILE A 111 5.27 3.42 9.79
C ILE A 111 5.26 4.28 11.07
N ALA A 112 4.16 5.00 11.33
CA ALA A 112 4.05 5.91 12.47
C ALA A 112 3.75 5.24 13.81
N ARG A 113 2.97 4.15 13.83
CA ARG A 113 2.43 3.55 15.06
C ARG A 113 2.83 2.09 15.27
N GLY A 114 3.44 1.46 14.27
CA GLY A 114 3.91 0.08 14.34
C GLY A 114 4.93 -0.12 15.47
N ASN A 115 4.85 -1.30 16.08
CA ASN A 115 5.74 -1.74 17.14
C ASN A 115 7.00 -2.36 16.54
N TRP A 116 7.89 -1.50 16.07
CA TRP A 116 9.13 -1.89 15.42
C TRP A 116 10.27 -2.11 16.41
N THR A 117 11.19 -3.02 16.07
CA THR A 117 12.45 -3.20 16.81
C THR A 117 13.16 -1.84 16.97
N PRO A 118 13.51 -1.45 18.22
CA PRO A 118 14.14 -0.17 18.51
C PRO A 118 15.41 0.08 17.68
N ASN A 119 15.71 1.36 17.43
CA ASN A 119 16.97 1.75 16.80
C ASN A 119 18.15 1.50 17.76
N ALA A 120 19.32 1.21 17.20
CA ALA A 120 20.56 1.18 17.98
C ALA A 120 20.86 2.56 18.58
N LYS A 121 21.56 2.59 19.73
CA LYS A 121 21.90 3.84 20.43
C LYS A 121 22.64 4.85 19.53
N SER A 122 23.52 4.37 18.65
CA SER A 122 24.24 5.19 17.67
C SER A 122 23.28 5.88 16.69
N THR A 123 22.32 5.14 16.14
CA THR A 123 21.29 5.66 15.23
C THR A 123 20.38 6.68 15.92
N ILE A 124 19.99 6.43 17.18
CA ILE A 124 19.20 7.39 17.96
C ILE A 124 19.98 8.70 18.15
N LYS A 125 21.27 8.60 18.49
CA LYS A 125 22.14 9.77 18.65
C LYS A 125 22.29 10.56 17.34
N GLN A 126 22.42 9.86 16.21
CA GLN A 126 22.55 10.50 14.89
C GLN A 126 21.26 11.20 14.46
N LYS A 127 20.12 10.55 14.63
CA LYS A 127 18.80 11.07 14.22
C LYS A 127 18.22 12.11 15.19
N GLY A 128 18.63 12.05 16.46
CA GLY A 128 17.99 12.80 17.54
C GLY A 128 16.60 12.27 17.95
N SER A 129 16.20 11.08 17.48
CA SER A 129 14.88 10.48 17.77
C SER A 129 14.98 8.96 17.96
N SER A 130 14.23 8.44 18.93
CA SER A 130 14.15 7.00 19.19
C SER A 130 13.19 6.26 18.24
N LYS A 131 12.35 6.99 17.50
CA LYS A 131 11.30 6.40 16.66
C LYS A 131 11.89 5.63 15.47
N PRO A 132 11.63 4.32 15.33
CA PRO A 132 12.02 3.56 14.14
C PRO A 132 11.28 4.06 12.89
N LEU A 133 11.89 3.89 11.71
CA LEU A 133 11.36 4.30 10.39
C LEU A 133 11.10 5.80 10.19
N ILE A 134 11.16 6.62 11.24
CA ILE A 134 10.91 8.06 11.17
C ILE A 134 12.16 8.81 11.59
N ASP A 135 12.79 9.46 10.62
CA ASP A 135 13.83 10.47 10.84
C ASP A 135 13.24 11.87 10.66
N THR A 136 13.30 12.41 9.44
CA THR A 136 12.62 13.64 9.01
C THR A 136 11.14 13.43 8.68
N GLY A 137 10.71 12.18 8.51
CA GLY A 137 9.37 11.82 8.06
C GLY A 137 9.19 11.76 6.53
N LYS A 138 10.22 12.14 5.74
CA LYS A 138 10.19 12.08 4.27
C LYS A 138 9.78 10.70 3.76
N MET A 139 10.43 9.63 4.24
CA MET A 139 10.09 8.25 3.85
C MET A 139 8.60 7.91 4.04
N ARG A 140 7.98 8.35 5.14
CA ARG A 140 6.54 8.13 5.36
C ARG A 140 5.70 8.90 4.33
N GLN A 141 6.06 10.14 4.03
CA GLN A 141 5.34 11.00 3.08
C GLN A 141 5.47 10.52 1.62
N SER A 142 6.57 9.85 1.29
CA SER A 142 6.84 9.31 -0.04
C SER A 142 6.15 7.97 -0.32
N VAL A 143 5.48 7.37 0.65
CA VAL A 143 4.61 6.21 0.39
C VAL A 143 3.44 6.68 -0.49
N LYS A 144 3.27 6.03 -1.64
CA LYS A 144 2.17 6.28 -2.59
C LYS A 144 1.38 5.02 -2.88
N GLY A 145 0.06 5.17 -2.96
CA GLY A 145 -0.84 4.20 -3.57
C GLY A 145 -1.13 4.61 -5.02
N ILE A 146 -0.91 3.71 -5.97
CA ILE A 146 -1.15 3.93 -7.40
C ILE A 146 -1.99 2.80 -7.99
N VAL A 147 -2.79 3.13 -8.99
CA VAL A 147 -3.53 2.14 -9.79
C VAL A 147 -2.78 1.98 -11.11
N LYS A 148 -2.48 0.74 -11.49
CA LYS A 148 -1.88 0.40 -12.78
C LYS A 148 -2.66 -0.70 -13.45
#